data_AF-A0A1H9SCQ2-F1
#
_entry.id   AF-A0A1H9SCQ2-F1
#
_cell.length_a   1.000
_cell.length_b   1.000
_cell.length_c   1.000
_cell.angle_alpha   90.00
_cell.angle_beta   90.00
_cell.angle_gamma   90.00
#
_symmetry.space_group_name_H-M   'P 1'
#
loop_
_entity.id
_entity.type
_entity.pdbx_description
1 polymer ?
#
loop_
_entity_poly.entity_id
_entity_poly.type
_entity_poly.pdbx_seq_one_letter_code
_entity_poly.pdbx_strand_id
1 'polypeptide(L)'
;MCFEKELQQIFKESYLECLSKFLKEDEEYHILSQNISFAENKVLECPTKTNKEILKGIKLELAEYVHINIFKMGFFEGVNYGLVESKESLI
;
A
#
# COMPACT_ATOMS: atom_id res chain seq x y z
N MET A 1 -6.09 7.56 13.09
CA MET A 1 -5.60 8.51 12.06
C MET A 1 -6.05 8.00 10.71
N CYS A 2 -6.42 8.86 9.77
CA CYS A 2 -6.79 8.41 8.41
C CYS A 2 -5.50 8.02 7.69
N PHE A 3 -5.47 6.88 6.98
CA PHE A 3 -4.33 6.38 6.20
C PHE A 3 -3.72 7.46 5.28
N GLU A 4 -4.56 8.33 4.73
CA GLU A 4 -4.18 9.51 3.95
C GLU A 4 -3.24 10.46 4.71
N LYS A 5 -3.51 10.73 6.00
CA LYS A 5 -2.67 11.62 6.82
C LYS A 5 -1.29 11.04 7.13
N GLU A 6 -1.18 9.72 7.19
CA GLU A 6 0.10 9.03 7.40
C GLU A 6 0.93 9.06 6.11
N LEU A 7 0.28 8.86 4.95
CA LEU A 7 0.93 8.96 3.65
C LEU A 7 1.38 10.41 3.32
N GLN A 8 0.65 11.43 3.76
CA GLN A 8 1.03 12.85 3.60
C GLN A 8 2.35 13.22 4.30
N GLN A 9 2.83 12.42 5.26
CA GLN A 9 4.13 12.64 5.89
C GLN A 9 5.30 12.19 5.01
N ILE A 10 5.06 11.27 4.09
CA ILE A 10 6.09 10.60 3.28
C ILE A 10 6.09 11.14 1.85
N PHE A 11 4.90 11.46 1.32
CA PHE A 11 4.73 11.92 -0.06
C PHE A 11 4.06 13.29 -0.09
N LYS A 12 4.41 14.10 -1.11
CA LYS A 12 3.70 15.34 -1.42
C LYS A 12 2.22 15.06 -1.71
N GLU A 13 1.33 15.97 -1.36
CA GLU A 13 -0.11 15.79 -1.50
C GLU A 13 -0.55 15.52 -2.95
N SER A 14 0.03 16.23 -3.92
CA SER A 14 -0.19 16.00 -5.36
C SER A 14 0.20 14.58 -5.82
N TYR A 15 1.11 13.93 -5.11
CA TYR A 15 1.49 12.54 -5.37
C TYR A 15 0.48 11.56 -4.77
N LEU A 16 -0.14 11.88 -3.64
CA LEU A 16 -1.21 11.03 -3.09
C LEU A 16 -2.45 11.02 -3.96
N GLU A 17 -2.78 12.15 -4.60
CA GLU A 17 -3.84 12.20 -5.59
C GLU A 17 -3.53 11.28 -6.78
N CYS A 18 -2.29 11.31 -7.27
CA CYS A 18 -1.85 10.46 -8.37
C CYS A 18 -1.86 8.97 -7.99
N LEU A 19 -1.38 8.62 -6.79
CA LEU A 19 -1.43 7.25 -6.27
C LEU A 19 -2.89 6.79 -6.08
N SER A 20 -3.73 7.64 -5.49
CA SER A 20 -5.15 7.36 -5.27
C SER A 20 -5.88 7.11 -6.59
N LYS A 21 -5.57 7.90 -7.63
CA LYS A 21 -6.10 7.69 -8.97
C LYS A 21 -5.63 6.37 -9.57
N PHE A 22 -4.33 6.06 -9.50
CA PHE A 22 -3.79 4.78 -9.93
C PHE A 22 -4.50 3.61 -9.26
N LEU A 23 -4.59 3.59 -7.92
CA LEU A 23 -5.23 2.51 -7.18
C LEU A 23 -6.74 2.37 -7.48
N LYS A 24 -7.41 3.45 -7.92
CA LYS A 24 -8.82 3.41 -8.32
C LYS A 24 -9.03 2.88 -9.74
N GLU A 25 -8.09 3.11 -10.64
CA GLU A 25 -8.22 2.78 -12.06
C GLU A 25 -7.54 1.44 -12.41
N ASP A 26 -6.65 0.95 -11.56
CA ASP A 26 -5.84 -0.25 -11.82
C ASP A 26 -6.62 -1.55 -11.53
N GLU A 27 -6.88 -2.32 -12.60
CA GLU A 27 -7.67 -3.56 -12.55
C GLU A 27 -6.99 -4.64 -11.69
N GLU A 28 -5.67 -4.80 -11.82
CA GLU A 28 -4.91 -5.82 -11.09
C GLU A 28 -4.91 -5.55 -9.58
N TYR A 29 -4.75 -4.28 -9.17
CA TYR A 29 -4.92 -3.86 -7.79
C TYR A 29 -6.30 -4.25 -7.24
N HIS A 30 -7.37 -4.04 -8.01
CA HIS A 30 -8.72 -4.42 -7.58
C HIS A 30 -8.88 -5.92 -7.42
N ILE A 31 -8.34 -6.72 -8.34
CA ILE A 31 -8.37 -8.19 -8.26
C ILE A 31 -7.67 -8.66 -6.99
N LEU A 32 -6.45 -8.18 -6.72
CA LEU A 32 -5.70 -8.54 -5.52
C LEU A 32 -6.41 -8.09 -4.23
N SER A 33 -7.01 -6.90 -4.23
CA SER A 33 -7.81 -6.39 -3.09
C SER A 33 -9.05 -7.24 -2.83
N GLN A 34 -9.75 -7.70 -3.87
CA GLN A 34 -10.87 -8.64 -3.76
C GLN A 34 -10.42 -10.00 -3.23
N ASN A 35 -9.27 -10.51 -3.70
CA ASN A 35 -8.69 -11.77 -3.22
C ASN A 35 -8.33 -11.70 -1.73
N ILE A 36 -7.81 -10.56 -1.25
CA ILE A 36 -7.59 -10.33 0.19
C ILE A 36 -8.92 -10.38 0.92
N SER A 37 -9.94 -9.65 0.47
CA SER A 37 -11.26 -9.62 1.11
C SER A 37 -11.86 -11.04 1.22
N PHE A 38 -11.73 -11.84 0.16
CA PHE A 38 -12.16 -13.23 0.15
C PHE A 38 -11.36 -14.09 1.15
N ALA A 39 -10.03 -13.96 1.16
CA ALA A 39 -9.18 -14.70 2.09
C ALA A 39 -9.39 -14.30 3.55
N GLU A 40 -9.68 -13.01 3.83
CA GLU A 40 -10.04 -12.53 5.16
C GLU A 40 -11.34 -13.16 5.65
N ASN A 41 -12.37 -13.19 4.80
CA ASN A 41 -13.61 -13.90 5.12
C ASN A 41 -13.36 -15.38 5.41
N LYS A 42 -12.50 -16.04 4.64
CA LYS A 42 -12.14 -17.45 4.89
C LYS A 42 -11.39 -17.66 6.21
N VAL A 43 -10.53 -16.73 6.61
CA VAL A 43 -9.86 -16.78 7.92
C VAL A 43 -10.85 -16.55 9.05
N LEU A 44 -11.82 -15.64 8.88
CA LEU A 44 -12.88 -15.39 9.86
C LEU A 44 -13.80 -16.60 10.02
N GLU A 45 -14.22 -17.23 8.92
CA GLU A 45 -15.04 -18.45 8.92
C GLU A 45 -14.28 -19.66 9.49
N CYS A 46 -13.02 -19.83 9.11
CA CYS A 46 -12.20 -20.99 9.46
C CYS A 46 -10.72 -20.59 9.65
N PRO A 47 -10.27 -20.27 10.87
CA PRO A 47 -8.95 -19.67 11.14
C PRO A 47 -7.81 -20.70 11.16
N THR A 48 -7.71 -21.55 10.13
CA THR A 48 -6.63 -22.53 9.99
C THR A 48 -5.28 -21.86 9.71
N LYS A 49 -4.18 -22.56 10.01
CA LYS A 49 -2.82 -22.09 9.68
C LYS A 49 -2.68 -21.83 8.17
N THR A 50 -3.19 -22.75 7.36
CA THR A 50 -3.19 -22.64 5.89
C THR A 50 -3.94 -21.40 5.40
N ASN A 51 -5.14 -21.11 5.93
CA ASN A 51 -5.89 -19.92 5.53
C ASN A 51 -5.16 -18.62 5.90
N LYS A 52 -4.49 -18.59 7.06
CA LYS A 52 -3.66 -17.45 7.48
C LYS A 52 -2.42 -17.28 6.60
N GLU A 53 -1.79 -18.38 6.18
CA GLU A 53 -0.63 -18.35 5.26
C GLU A 53 -1.04 -17.87 3.87
N ILE A 54 -2.19 -18.33 3.35
CA ILE A 54 -2.77 -17.83 2.08
C ILE A 54 -3.03 -16.33 2.17
N LEU A 55 -3.73 -15.87 3.21
CA LEU A 55 -4.00 -14.44 3.40
C LEU A 55 -2.71 -13.62 3.46
N LYS A 56 -1.69 -14.12 4.16
CA LYS A 56 -0.38 -13.46 4.24
C LYS A 56 0.30 -13.38 2.88
N GLY A 57 0.23 -14.45 2.08
CA GLY A 57 0.78 -14.49 0.72
C GLY A 57 0.14 -13.45 -0.20
N ILE A 58 -1.18 -13.39 -0.24
CA ILE A 58 -1.91 -12.42 -1.10
C ILE A 58 -1.64 -10.98 -0.64
N LYS A 59 -1.54 -10.73 0.67
CA LYS A 59 -1.15 -9.42 1.21
C LYS A 59 0.26 -8.99 0.80
N LEU A 60 1.20 -9.94 0.76
CA LEU A 60 2.57 -9.68 0.29
C LEU A 60 2.58 -9.36 -1.21
N GLU A 61 1.87 -10.14 -2.01
CA GLU A 61 1.73 -9.94 -3.46
C GLU A 61 1.18 -8.55 -3.79
N LEU A 62 0.12 -8.11 -3.10
CA LEU A 62 -0.42 -6.76 -3.27
C LEU A 62 0.63 -5.69 -2.91
N ALA A 63 1.37 -5.89 -1.81
CA ALA A 63 2.39 -4.93 -1.38
C ALA A 63 3.53 -4.82 -2.41
N GLU A 64 4.00 -5.95 -2.94
CA GLU A 64 5.02 -5.99 -3.99
C GLU A 64 4.52 -5.33 -5.28
N TYR A 65 3.28 -5.62 -5.69
CA TYR A 65 2.65 -5.02 -6.86
C TYR A 65 2.58 -3.49 -6.75
N VAL A 66 2.07 -2.98 -5.62
CA VAL A 66 1.98 -1.53 -5.39
C VAL A 66 3.38 -0.90 -5.36
N HIS A 67 4.35 -1.53 -4.71
CA HIS A 67 5.72 -1.04 -4.64
C HIS A 67 6.37 -0.93 -6.03
N ILE A 68 6.22 -1.97 -6.86
CA ILE A 68 6.75 -2.00 -8.23
C ILE A 68 6.10 -0.91 -9.09
N ASN A 69 4.78 -0.72 -8.98
CA ASN A 69 4.08 0.28 -9.79
C ASN A 69 4.40 1.71 -9.38
N ILE A 70 4.50 1.98 -8.07
CA ILE A 70 5.01 3.24 -7.53
C ILE A 70 6.41 3.53 -8.13
N PHE A 71 7.31 2.55 -8.09
CA PHE A 71 8.66 2.71 -8.64
C PHE A 71 8.63 2.97 -10.16
N LYS A 72 7.90 2.16 -10.94
CA LYS A 72 7.77 2.31 -12.40
C LYS A 72 7.20 3.66 -12.82
N MET A 73 6.27 4.19 -12.05
CA MET A 73 5.65 5.49 -12.30
C MET A 73 6.53 6.67 -11.86
N GLY A 74 7.75 6.43 -11.37
CA GLY A 74 8.67 7.49 -10.95
C GLY A 74 8.27 8.17 -9.63
N PHE A 75 7.42 7.54 -8.80
CA PHE A 75 6.90 8.16 -7.57
C PHE A 75 7.96 8.44 -6.50
N PHE A 76 9.17 7.90 -6.63
CA PHE A 76 10.28 8.22 -5.72
C PHE A 76 10.66 9.71 -5.77
N GLU A 77 10.39 10.42 -6.87
CA GLU A 77 10.58 11.89 -6.99
C GLU A 77 9.56 12.70 -6.16
N GLY A 78 8.47 12.05 -5.72
CA GLY A 78 7.43 12.62 -4.89
C GLY A 78 7.63 12.49 -3.38
N VAL A 79 8.68 11.80 -2.97
CA VAL A 79 9.05 11.65 -1.56
C VAL A 79 9.41 13.01 -0.97
N ASN A 80 8.84 13.33 0.19
CA ASN A 80 9.06 14.60 0.86
C ASN A 80 10.33 14.54 1.74
N TYR A 81 11.50 14.65 1.11
CA TYR A 81 12.80 14.59 1.80
C TYR A 81 13.02 15.69 2.85
N GLY A 82 12.35 16.84 2.72
CA GLY A 82 12.46 17.94 3.69
C GLY A 82 11.93 17.61 5.09
N LEU A 83 11.08 16.58 5.22
CA LEU A 83 10.57 16.07 6.50
C LEU A 83 11.45 14.95 7.09
N VAL A 84 12.27 14.31 6.25
CA VAL A 84 13.23 13.27 6.65
C VAL A 84 14.46 13.92 7.28
N GLU A 85 14.98 14.99 6.67
CA GLU A 85 16.11 15.76 7.21
C GLU A 85 15.80 16.43 8.56
N SER A 86 14.52 16.81 8.80
CA SER A 86 14.10 17.42 10.08
C SER A 86 14.03 16.42 11.24
N LYS A 87 14.02 15.10 10.96
CA LYS A 87 14.05 14.05 11.99
C LYS A 87 15.47 13.59 12.30
N GLU A 88 16.39 13.65 11.35
CA GLU A 88 17.81 13.33 11.57
C GLU A 88 18.57 14.42 12.32
N SER A 89 18.09 15.67 12.26
CA SER A 89 18.69 16.82 12.99
C SER A 89 18.27 16.92 14.46
N LEU A 90 17.53 15.93 14.99
CA LEU A 90 17.07 15.84 16.38
C LEU A 90 17.73 14.71 17.19
N ILE A 91 18.80 14.08 16.67
CA ILE A 91 19.61 13.07 17.37
C ILE A 91 20.96 13.66 17.77
#